data_AF-A0A970WID7-F1
#
_entry.id   AF-A0A970WID7-F1
#
_cell.length_a   1.000
_cell.length_b   1.000
_cell.length_c   1.000
_cell.angle_alpha   90.00
_cell.angle_beta   90.00
_cell.angle_gamma   90.00
#
_symmetry.space_group_name_H-M   'P 1'
#
loop_
_entity.id
_entity.type
_entity.pdbx_description
1 polymer ?
#
loop_
_entity_poly.entity_id
_entity_poly.type
_entity_poly.pdbx_seq_one_letter_code
_entity_poly.pdbx_strand_id
1 'polypeptide(L)'
;MKNDKPQPPPIPAGLTAEEKQEFLKNHGYAYNLKHKLAASYVYAAAATVAGSHLPAESCVVYLNQILDEAGQPKDPVERMLLEQIVMAHHHVGRLHVRAATAESPDRIKAYNAAAANLLRELCQAVVALKKYREPAASKKFTVVKQQNVAKRQQVAFVDKESSAELETPGK
;
A
#
# COMPACT_ATOMS: atom_id res chain seq x y z
N MET A 1 22.93 -4.34 10.56
CA MET A 1 21.58 -3.77 10.79
C MET A 1 20.90 -4.58 11.87
N LYS A 2 20.33 -3.96 12.90
CA LYS A 2 19.62 -4.69 13.96
C LYS A 2 18.38 -5.32 13.33
N ASN A 3 18.29 -6.65 13.38
CA ASN A 3 17.11 -7.41 12.99
C ASN A 3 16.00 -7.14 14.00
N ASP A 4 15.30 -6.01 13.86
CA ASP A 4 14.11 -5.71 14.65
C ASP A 4 12.93 -6.47 14.02
N LYS A 5 13.00 -7.80 14.12
CA LYS A 5 11.88 -8.65 13.70
C LYS A 5 10.67 -8.24 14.55
N PRO A 6 9.50 -7.99 13.93
CA PRO A 6 8.31 -7.67 14.71
C PRO A 6 8.13 -8.76 15.79
N GLN A 7 7.91 -8.33 17.02
CA GLN A 7 7.70 -9.23 18.14
C GLN A 7 6.20 -9.32 18.44
N PRO A 8 5.69 -10.49 18.84
CA PRO A 8 4.33 -10.57 19.34
C PRO A 8 4.15 -9.63 20.55
N PRO A 9 2.94 -9.08 20.76
CA PRO A 9 2.72 -8.12 21.83
C PRO A 9 3.00 -8.77 23.20
N PRO A 10 3.57 -8.01 24.15
CA PRO A 10 3.87 -8.51 25.49
C PRO A 10 2.58 -8.85 26.23
N ILE A 11 2.60 -9.93 27.01
CA ILE A 11 1.46 -10.38 27.80
C ILE A 11 1.26 -9.43 28.99
N PRO A 12 0.03 -8.91 29.23
CA PRO A 12 -0.26 -8.06 30.38
C PRO A 12 0.05 -8.76 31.71
N ALA A 13 0.59 -7.98 32.65
CA ALA A 13 0.76 -8.44 34.03
C ALA A 13 -0.61 -8.58 34.72
N GLY A 14 -0.73 -9.54 35.64
CA GLY A 14 -1.94 -9.74 36.45
C GLY A 14 -3.01 -10.67 35.86
N LEU A 15 -2.83 -11.18 34.63
CA LEU A 15 -3.74 -12.17 34.05
C LEU A 15 -3.57 -13.56 34.70
N THR A 16 -4.69 -14.27 34.83
CA THR A 16 -4.74 -15.70 35.16
C THR A 16 -4.14 -16.56 34.04
N ALA A 17 -3.91 -17.85 34.27
CA ALA A 17 -3.35 -18.73 33.25
C ALA A 17 -4.25 -18.85 32.00
N GLU A 18 -5.56 -18.95 32.19
CA GLU A 18 -6.56 -19.03 31.12
C GLU A 18 -6.62 -17.71 30.32
N GLU A 19 -6.66 -16.57 30.99
CA GLU A 19 -6.67 -15.26 30.34
C GLU A 19 -5.38 -15.00 29.55
N LYS A 20 -4.22 -15.46 30.03
CA LYS A 20 -2.97 -15.40 29.28
C LYS A 20 -3.03 -16.24 28.01
N GLN A 21 -3.61 -17.44 28.08
CA GLN A 21 -3.75 -18.31 26.92
C GLN A 21 -4.69 -17.70 25.87
N GLU A 22 -5.82 -17.16 26.29
CA GLU A 22 -6.76 -16.47 25.40
C GLU A 22 -6.14 -15.19 24.80
N PHE A 23 -5.42 -14.40 25.61
CA PHE A 23 -4.69 -13.24 25.15
C PHE A 23 -3.69 -13.62 24.05
N LEU A 24 -2.85 -14.62 24.30
CA LEU A 24 -1.84 -15.11 23.34
C LEU A 24 -2.48 -15.63 22.05
N LYS A 25 -3.61 -16.34 22.16
CA LYS A 25 -4.34 -16.83 21.00
C LYS A 25 -4.80 -15.67 20.12
N ASN A 26 -5.56 -14.72 20.68
CA ASN A 26 -6.13 -13.63 19.91
C ASN A 26 -5.06 -12.67 19.36
N HIS A 27 -4.07 -12.32 20.17
CA HIS A 27 -3.00 -11.42 19.76
C HIS A 27 -1.98 -12.09 18.85
N GLY A 28 -1.75 -13.39 19.00
CA GLY A 28 -0.95 -14.19 18.08
C GLY A 28 -1.58 -14.28 16.69
N TYR A 29 -2.90 -14.46 16.61
CA TYR A 29 -3.61 -14.42 15.33
C TYR A 29 -3.57 -13.02 14.71
N ALA A 30 -3.86 -11.97 15.46
CA ALA A 30 -3.75 -10.60 14.97
C ALA A 30 -2.34 -10.27 14.46
N TYR A 31 -1.32 -10.72 15.18
CA TYR A 31 0.08 -10.59 14.79
C TYR A 31 0.35 -11.31 13.46
N ASN A 32 -0.10 -12.57 13.31
CA ASN A 32 0.08 -13.32 12.06
C ASN A 32 -0.69 -12.67 10.88
N LEU A 33 -1.89 -12.16 11.11
CA LEU A 33 -2.67 -11.43 10.10
C LEU A 33 -1.90 -10.20 9.61
N LYS A 34 -1.32 -9.43 10.54
CA LYS A 34 -0.58 -8.21 10.22
C LYS A 34 0.78 -8.45 9.57
N HIS A 35 1.50 -9.50 9.97
CA HIS A 35 2.92 -9.66 9.62
C HIS A 35 3.23 -10.84 8.68
N LYS A 36 2.31 -11.79 8.51
CA LYS A 36 2.57 -13.02 7.74
C LYS A 36 1.54 -13.30 6.65
N LEU A 37 0.33 -12.78 6.77
CA LEU A 37 -0.76 -13.14 5.87
C LEU A 37 -0.48 -12.75 4.41
N ALA A 38 0.03 -11.54 4.17
CA ALA A 38 0.42 -11.12 2.82
C ALA A 38 1.47 -12.05 2.19
N ALA A 39 2.45 -12.51 2.98
CA ALA A 39 3.44 -13.48 2.52
C ALA A 39 2.81 -14.85 2.19
N SER A 40 1.77 -15.27 2.92
CA SER A 40 1.04 -16.51 2.61
C SER A 40 0.28 -16.43 1.28
N TYR A 41 -0.21 -15.24 0.90
CA TYR A 41 -0.85 -15.01 -0.39
C TYR A 41 0.18 -15.00 -1.53
N VAL A 42 1.36 -14.41 -1.31
CA VAL A 42 2.50 -14.52 -2.24
C VAL A 42 2.90 -15.98 -2.43
N TYR A 43 3.01 -16.75 -1.34
CA TYR A 43 3.27 -18.18 -1.40
C TYR A 43 2.21 -18.91 -2.23
N ALA A 44 0.92 -18.65 -2.00
CA ALA A 44 -0.16 -19.27 -2.75
C ALA A 44 -0.12 -18.92 -4.26
N ALA A 45 0.31 -17.71 -4.61
CA ALA A 45 0.50 -17.31 -6.01
C ALA A 45 1.74 -17.98 -6.65
N ALA A 46 2.83 -18.11 -5.91
CA ALA A 46 4.11 -18.62 -6.42
C ALA A 46 4.22 -20.15 -6.40
N ALA A 47 3.64 -20.84 -5.41
CA ALA A 47 3.79 -22.28 -5.21
C ALA A 47 3.31 -23.12 -6.40
N THR A 48 2.28 -22.65 -7.13
CA THR A 48 1.80 -23.34 -8.35
C THR A 48 2.79 -23.27 -9.51
N VAL A 49 3.78 -22.38 -9.45
CA VAL A 49 4.78 -22.16 -10.50
C VAL A 49 6.14 -22.69 -10.06
N ALA A 50 6.56 -22.42 -8.82
CA ALA A 50 7.86 -22.82 -8.27
C ALA A 50 7.91 -24.26 -7.75
N GLY A 51 6.75 -24.94 -7.65
CA GLY A 51 6.65 -26.30 -7.13
C GLY A 51 6.86 -26.39 -5.61
N SER A 52 7.00 -27.61 -5.11
CA SER A 52 7.11 -27.93 -3.67
C SER A 52 8.41 -27.48 -3.00
N HIS A 53 9.33 -26.87 -3.74
CA HIS A 53 10.64 -26.45 -3.22
C HIS A 53 10.65 -25.05 -2.62
N LEU A 54 9.57 -24.27 -2.77
CA LEU A 54 9.47 -22.93 -2.18
C LEU A 54 9.06 -23.03 -0.71
N PRO A 55 9.93 -22.71 0.27
CA PRO A 55 9.53 -22.71 1.67
C PRO A 55 8.62 -21.51 1.96
N ALA A 56 7.56 -21.69 2.74
CA ALA A 56 6.64 -20.60 3.09
C ALA A 56 7.33 -19.47 3.87
N GLU A 57 8.31 -19.82 4.71
CA GLU A 57 9.14 -18.88 5.47
C GLU A 57 9.95 -17.96 4.55
N SER A 58 10.37 -18.45 3.39
CA SER A 58 11.11 -17.64 2.41
C SER A 58 10.24 -16.52 1.84
N CYS A 59 8.93 -16.73 1.69
CA CYS A 59 8.01 -15.68 1.28
C CYS A 59 7.87 -14.58 2.33
N VAL A 60 7.96 -14.93 3.62
CA VAL A 60 7.97 -13.95 4.73
C VAL A 60 9.25 -13.12 4.68
N VAL A 61 10.40 -13.77 4.47
CA VAL A 61 11.69 -13.06 4.32
C VAL A 61 11.67 -12.13 3.12
N TYR A 62 11.22 -12.61 1.96
CA TYR A 62 11.08 -11.83 0.74
C TYR A 62 10.20 -10.59 0.94
N LEU A 63 8.99 -10.76 1.51
CA LEU A 63 8.09 -9.63 1.71
C LEU A 63 8.69 -8.59 2.68
N ASN A 64 9.34 -9.03 3.75
CA ASN A 64 9.99 -8.11 4.69
C ASN A 64 11.15 -7.34 4.03
N GLN A 65 11.95 -7.99 3.17
CA GLN A 65 12.99 -7.30 2.39
C GLN A 65 12.41 -6.21 1.50
N ILE A 66 11.31 -6.49 0.79
CA ILE A 66 10.63 -5.47 -0.03
C ILE A 66 10.13 -4.31 0.84
N LEU A 67 9.56 -4.58 2.01
CA LEU A 67 9.10 -3.54 2.93
C LEU A 67 10.26 -2.72 3.50
N ASP A 68 11.41 -3.35 3.76
CA ASP A 68 12.64 -2.69 4.20
C ASP A 68 13.20 -1.77 3.09
N GLU A 69 13.30 -2.27 1.86
CA GLU A 69 13.72 -1.51 0.67
C GLU A 69 12.76 -0.36 0.36
N ALA A 70 11.47 -0.52 0.66
CA ALA A 70 10.47 0.53 0.52
C ALA A 70 10.54 1.61 1.62
N GLY A 71 11.49 1.51 2.57
CA GLY A 71 11.71 2.50 3.63
C GLY A 71 11.05 2.18 4.97
N GLN A 72 10.67 0.91 5.21
CA GLN A 72 10.03 0.44 6.45
C GLN A 72 8.76 1.24 6.80
N PRO A 73 7.68 1.11 6.00
CA PRO A 73 6.45 1.87 6.20
C PRO A 73 5.88 1.60 7.59
N LYS A 74 5.80 2.66 8.41
CA LYS A 74 5.24 2.60 9.77
C LYS A 74 3.73 2.81 9.77
N ASP A 75 3.23 3.51 8.75
CA ASP A 75 1.81 3.69 8.53
C ASP A 75 1.18 2.36 8.07
N PRO A 76 0.17 1.82 8.78
CA PRO A 76 -0.48 0.58 8.37
C PRO A 76 -1.12 0.65 6.99
N VAL A 77 -1.61 1.82 6.55
CA VAL A 77 -2.23 1.97 5.23
C VAL A 77 -1.18 1.91 4.12
N GLU A 78 -0.05 2.59 4.31
CA GLU A 78 1.07 2.53 3.35
C GLU A 78 1.61 1.11 3.24
N ARG A 79 1.80 0.44 4.38
CA ARG A 79 2.23 -0.97 4.43
C ARG A 79 1.26 -1.88 3.67
N MET A 80 -0.04 -1.75 3.93
CA MET A 80 -1.06 -2.54 3.22
C MET A 80 -1.02 -2.28 1.72
N LEU A 81 -0.84 -1.04 1.28
CA LEU A 81 -0.77 -0.71 -0.14
C LEU A 81 0.45 -1.35 -0.82
N LEU A 82 1.61 -1.32 -0.16
CA LEU A 82 2.83 -2.01 -0.62
C LEU A 82 2.63 -3.53 -0.70
N GLU A 83 2.04 -4.13 0.34
CA GLU A 83 1.72 -5.56 0.35
C GLU A 83 0.78 -5.93 -0.81
N GLN A 84 -0.25 -5.11 -1.10
CA GLN A 84 -1.15 -5.30 -2.25
C GLN A 84 -0.41 -5.22 -3.59
N ILE A 85 0.52 -4.28 -3.75
CA ILE A 85 1.34 -4.15 -4.97
C ILE A 85 2.17 -5.42 -5.18
N VAL A 86 2.82 -5.94 -4.13
CA VAL A 86 3.62 -7.17 -4.20
C VAL A 86 2.75 -8.37 -4.57
N MET A 87 1.58 -8.52 -3.94
CA MET A 87 0.66 -9.61 -4.26
C MET A 87 0.15 -9.53 -5.70
N ALA A 88 -0.24 -8.33 -6.16
CA ALA A 88 -0.70 -8.13 -7.52
C ALA A 88 0.39 -8.50 -8.54
N HIS A 89 1.66 -8.15 -8.29
CA HIS A 89 2.79 -8.53 -9.13
C HIS A 89 2.89 -10.05 -9.34
N HIS A 90 2.84 -10.82 -8.24
CA HIS A 90 2.90 -12.29 -8.31
C HIS A 90 1.66 -12.90 -8.97
N HIS A 91 0.49 -12.31 -8.75
CA HIS A 91 -0.73 -12.75 -9.42
C HIS A 91 -0.70 -12.50 -10.94
N VAL A 92 -0.14 -11.38 -11.39
CA VAL A 92 0.09 -11.13 -12.83
C VAL A 92 1.01 -12.20 -13.42
N GLY A 93 2.14 -12.49 -12.76
CA GLY A 93 3.05 -13.56 -13.19
C GLY A 93 2.36 -14.92 -13.28
N ARG A 94 1.59 -15.30 -12.25
CA ARG A 94 0.80 -16.53 -12.24
C ARG A 94 -0.22 -16.58 -13.38
N LEU A 95 -0.91 -15.49 -13.68
CA LEU A 95 -1.87 -15.44 -14.79
C LEU A 95 -1.20 -15.65 -16.14
N HIS A 96 -0.01 -15.08 -16.35
CA HIS A 96 0.77 -15.34 -17.57
C HIS A 96 1.21 -16.81 -17.69
N VAL A 97 1.66 -17.43 -16.60
CA VAL A 97 2.00 -18.87 -16.60
C VAL A 97 0.77 -19.71 -16.93
N ARG A 98 -0.41 -19.37 -16.35
CA ARG A 98 -1.66 -20.06 -16.67
C ARG A 98 -2.11 -19.86 -18.11
N ALA A 99 -1.87 -18.69 -18.70
CA ALA A 99 -2.13 -18.46 -20.11
C ALA A 99 -1.21 -19.32 -21.00
N ALA A 100 0.09 -19.37 -20.69
CA ALA A 100 1.08 -20.13 -21.46
C ALA A 100 0.88 -21.65 -21.41
N THR A 101 0.22 -22.15 -20.36
CA THR A 101 -0.03 -23.59 -20.14
C THR A 101 -1.47 -24.02 -20.41
N ALA A 102 -2.33 -23.11 -20.88
CA ALA A 102 -3.72 -23.42 -21.18
C ALA A 102 -3.88 -24.09 -22.55
N GLU A 103 -4.66 -25.15 -22.62
CA GLU A 103 -4.91 -25.92 -23.85
C GLU A 103 -6.05 -25.35 -24.72
N SER A 104 -6.87 -24.46 -24.15
CA SER A 104 -8.04 -23.89 -24.82
C SER A 104 -7.79 -22.41 -25.18
N PRO A 105 -8.06 -21.99 -26.43
CA PRO A 105 -7.97 -20.59 -26.84
C PRO A 105 -8.77 -19.63 -25.95
N ASP A 106 -9.95 -20.04 -25.48
CA ASP A 106 -10.79 -19.23 -24.61
C ASP A 106 -10.13 -18.99 -23.25
N ARG A 107 -9.46 -20.01 -22.69
CA ARG A 107 -8.71 -19.90 -21.44
C ARG A 107 -7.48 -19.01 -21.61
N ILE A 108 -6.74 -19.15 -22.72
CA ILE A 108 -5.59 -18.29 -23.03
C ILE A 108 -6.04 -16.82 -23.07
N LYS A 109 -7.14 -16.53 -23.78
CA LYS A 109 -7.71 -15.19 -23.89
C LYS A 109 -8.16 -14.65 -22.52
N ALA A 110 -8.85 -15.46 -21.74
CA ALA A 110 -9.34 -15.07 -20.41
C ALA A 110 -8.20 -14.73 -19.45
N TYR A 111 -7.15 -15.56 -19.38
CA TYR A 111 -6.00 -15.31 -18.51
C TYR A 111 -5.20 -14.07 -18.92
N ASN A 112 -4.96 -13.88 -20.22
CA ASN A 112 -4.28 -12.68 -20.71
C ASN A 112 -5.09 -11.40 -20.45
N ALA A 113 -6.42 -11.44 -20.61
CA ALA A 113 -7.28 -10.32 -20.27
C ALA A 113 -7.25 -10.01 -18.77
N ALA A 114 -7.32 -11.03 -17.92
CA ALA A 114 -7.22 -10.88 -16.47
C ALA A 114 -5.86 -10.29 -16.04
N ALA A 115 -4.75 -10.75 -16.65
CA ALA A 115 -3.42 -10.23 -16.40
C ALA A 115 -3.31 -8.74 -16.77
N ALA A 116 -3.81 -8.37 -17.95
CA ALA A 116 -3.80 -6.99 -18.42
C ALA A 116 -4.62 -6.05 -17.52
N ASN A 117 -5.80 -6.50 -17.06
CA ASN A 117 -6.62 -5.74 -16.13
C ASN A 117 -5.93 -5.58 -14.77
N LEU A 118 -5.39 -6.66 -14.20
CA LEU A 118 -4.70 -6.59 -12.91
C LEU A 118 -3.44 -5.71 -12.98
N LEU A 119 -2.69 -5.76 -14.09
CA LEU A 119 -1.52 -4.90 -14.29
C LEU A 119 -1.91 -3.42 -14.34
N ARG A 120 -3.06 -3.08 -14.95
CA ARG A 120 -3.60 -1.71 -14.94
C ARG A 120 -3.90 -1.25 -13.50
N GLU A 121 -4.57 -2.07 -12.71
CA GLU A 121 -4.87 -1.77 -11.30
C GLU A 121 -3.59 -1.64 -10.47
N LEU A 122 -2.58 -2.47 -10.73
CA LEU A 122 -1.26 -2.35 -10.09
C LEU A 122 -0.61 -1.00 -10.40
N CYS A 123 -0.62 -0.56 -11.66
CA CYS A 123 -0.11 0.77 -12.04
C CYS A 123 -0.86 1.89 -11.31
N GLN A 124 -2.19 1.77 -11.17
CA GLN A 124 -2.98 2.73 -10.40
C GLN A 124 -2.62 2.73 -8.91
N ALA A 125 -2.41 1.56 -8.31
CA ALA A 125 -1.96 1.43 -6.92
C ALA A 125 -0.58 2.06 -6.69
N VAL A 126 0.35 1.91 -7.64
CA VAL A 126 1.66 2.57 -7.58
C VAL A 126 1.54 4.09 -7.65
N VAL A 127 0.67 4.63 -8.52
CA VAL A 127 0.40 6.07 -8.57
C VAL A 127 -0.25 6.55 -7.27
N ALA A 128 -1.18 5.78 -6.70
CA ALA A 128 -1.79 6.07 -5.41
C ALA A 128 -0.75 6.10 -4.28
N LEU A 129 0.19 5.15 -4.26
CA LEU A 129 1.29 5.11 -3.30
C LEU A 129 2.18 6.35 -3.41
N LYS A 130 2.50 6.78 -4.64
CA LYS A 130 3.26 8.02 -4.84
C LYS A 130 2.53 9.22 -4.26
N LYS A 131 1.24 9.37 -4.57
CA LYS A 131 0.40 10.46 -4.03
C LYS A 131 0.25 10.40 -2.50
N TYR A 132 0.25 9.19 -1.94
CA TYR A 132 0.21 8.98 -0.49
C TYR A 132 1.47 9.50 0.19
N ARG A 133 2.65 9.23 -0.40
CA ARG A 133 3.96 9.65 0.11
C ARG A 133 4.23 11.14 -0.10
N GLU A 134 3.69 11.71 -1.16
CA GLU A 134 3.80 13.12 -1.50
C GLU A 134 2.42 13.79 -1.43
N PRO A 135 1.89 14.06 -0.22
CA PRO A 135 0.62 14.76 -0.10
C PRO A 135 0.74 16.10 -0.83
N ALA A 136 -0.25 16.39 -1.68
CA ALA A 136 -0.29 17.65 -2.41
C ALA A 136 -0.10 18.82 -1.44
N ALA A 137 0.82 19.73 -1.76
CA ALA A 137 1.09 20.89 -0.93
C ALA A 137 -0.23 21.56 -0.54
N SER A 138 -0.47 21.72 0.75
CA SER A 138 -1.70 22.37 1.24
C SER A 138 -1.81 23.72 0.54
N LYS A 139 -2.89 23.93 -0.22
CA LYS A 139 -3.16 25.24 -0.83
C LYS A 139 -3.14 26.28 0.29
N LYS A 140 -2.12 27.13 0.31
CA LYS A 140 -2.00 28.22 1.28
C LYS A 140 -3.04 29.26 0.90
N PHE A 141 -4.23 29.16 1.47
CA PHE A 141 -5.21 30.22 1.36
C PHE A 141 -4.75 31.40 2.22
N THR A 142 -4.33 32.48 1.57
CA THR A 142 -4.13 33.75 2.27
C THR A 142 -5.51 34.29 2.59
N VAL A 143 -5.95 34.14 3.83
CA VAL A 143 -7.14 34.84 4.32
C VAL A 143 -6.78 36.33 4.39
N VAL A 144 -7.21 37.09 3.40
CA VAL A 144 -7.13 38.56 3.46
C VAL A 144 -8.04 38.99 4.61
N LYS A 145 -7.43 39.64 5.60
CA LYS A 145 -8.08 40.11 6.82
C LYS A 145 -9.37 40.84 6.46
N GLN A 146 -10.49 40.34 6.97
CA GLN A 146 -11.82 40.87 6.73
C GLN A 146 -11.85 42.38 6.91
N GLN A 147 -12.19 43.11 5.85
CA GLN A 147 -12.52 44.52 5.94
C GLN A 147 -14.03 44.60 6.17
N ASN A 148 -14.45 44.91 7.40
CA ASN A 148 -15.85 45.12 7.74
C ASN A 148 -16.38 46.38 7.05
N VAL A 149 -16.80 46.25 5.79
CA VAL A 149 -17.53 47.29 5.07
C VAL A 149 -19.02 46.97 5.19
N ALA A 150 -19.69 47.62 6.14
CA ALA A 150 -21.14 47.75 6.29
C ALA A 150 -22.01 46.50 6.02
N LYS A 151 -22.45 45.81 7.08
CA LYS A 151 -23.60 44.87 7.17
C LYS A 151 -23.73 43.74 6.12
N ARG A 152 -22.79 43.52 5.20
CA ARG A 152 -22.77 42.35 4.30
C ARG A 152 -21.37 41.77 4.26
N GLN A 153 -21.23 40.57 4.83
CA GLN A 153 -19.99 39.83 4.84
C GLN A 153 -19.77 39.17 3.47
N GLN A 154 -18.72 39.56 2.75
CA GLN A 154 -18.23 38.87 1.57
C GLN A 154 -16.80 38.40 1.82
N VAL A 155 -16.55 37.11 1.63
CA VAL A 155 -15.21 36.51 1.71
C VAL A 155 -14.76 36.23 0.28
N ALA A 156 -13.72 36.93 -0.17
CA ALA A 156 -13.09 36.67 -1.47
C ALA A 156 -11.86 35.78 -1.26
N PHE A 157 -11.81 34.67 -2.00
CA PHE A 157 -10.62 33.84 -2.10
C PHE A 157 -9.81 34.30 -3.31
N VAL A 158 -8.52 34.56 -3.13
CA VAL A 158 -7.60 34.88 -4.24
C VAL A 158 -6.63 33.71 -4.39
N ASP A 159 -6.71 33.02 -5.53
CA ASP A 159 -5.71 32.04 -5.93
C ASP A 159 -4.45 32.79 -6.39
N LYS A 160 -3.29 32.43 -5.83
CA LYS A 160 -2.02 33.15 -6.03
C LYS A 160 -1.33 32.85 -7.37
N GLU A 161 -2.00 32.16 -8.30
CA GLU A 161 -1.38 31.73 -9.57
C GLU A 161 -1.45 32.79 -10.69
N SER A 162 -2.12 33.93 -10.52
CA SER A 162 -2.28 34.93 -11.60
C SER A 162 -1.45 36.21 -11.47
N SER A 163 -0.48 36.30 -10.56
CA SER A 163 0.34 37.51 -10.37
C SER A 163 1.76 37.34 -10.92
N ALA A 164 1.89 36.82 -12.14
CA ALA A 164 3.15 36.73 -12.87
C ALA A 164 2.96 37.13 -14.34
N GLU A 165 2.28 38.25 -14.60
CA GLU A 165 2.32 38.91 -15.91
C GLU A 165 1.81 40.34 -15.73
N LEU A 166 2.74 41.28 -15.51
CA LEU A 166 2.68 42.71 -15.84
C LEU A 166 3.91 43.40 -15.22
N GLU A 167 5.09 43.04 -15.70
CA GLU A 167 6.23 43.96 -15.72
C GLU A 167 6.33 44.57 -17.13
N THR A 168 6.56 45.87 -17.15
CA THR A 168 6.33 46.87 -18.20
C THR A 168 7.27 46.77 -19.42
N PRO A 169 7.02 47.59 -20.46
CA PRO A 169 8.08 48.55 -20.77
C PRO A 169 7.52 49.95 -21.03
N GLY A 170 7.98 50.91 -20.22
CA GLY A 170 7.96 52.33 -20.57
C GLY A 170 9.28 52.71 -21.23
N LYS A 171 9.19 53.27 -22.45
CA LYS A 171 10.08 54.31 -22.96
C LYS A 171 9.22 55.29 -23.75
#